data_AF-A0A1Q7Q8N9-F1
#
_entry.id   AF-A0A1Q7Q8N9-F1
#
_cell.length_a   1.000
_cell.length_b   1.000
_cell.length_c   1.000
_cell.angle_alpha   90.00
_cell.angle_beta   90.00
_cell.angle_gamma   90.00
#
_symmetry.space_group_name_H-M   'P 1'
#
loop_
_entity.id
_entity.type
_entity.pdbx_description
1 polymer ?
#
loop_
_entity_poly.entity_id
_entity_poly.type
_entity_poly.pdbx_seq_one_letter_code
_entity_poly.pdbx_strand_id
1 'polypeptide(L)'
;MLTKSLRQCHACRLTWFPTGGAGAACPACGGTRVGGTLELFHVGIALIALGAIGWWLRHGPFSESLGVAGPAVIQAKEFTANVERGPSQGQPVTLHRGEEVTVVKREERRVLVKDRRGNQVYVSSKKIKSAKVKRRQKKAKTRSKHVQR
;
A
#
# COMPACT_ATOMS: atom_id res chain seq x y z
N MET A 1 48.29 -37.29 1.78
CA MET A 1 48.84 -36.39 2.83
C MET A 1 48.10 -35.06 2.75
N LEU A 2 47.23 -34.73 3.71
CA LEU A 2 46.46 -33.47 3.72
C LEU A 2 47.33 -32.32 4.23
N THR A 3 47.69 -31.39 3.35
CA THR A 3 48.30 -30.11 3.71
C THR A 3 47.29 -29.24 4.47
N LYS A 4 47.30 -29.30 5.81
CA LYS A 4 46.54 -28.36 6.65
C LYS A 4 47.15 -26.96 6.48
N SER A 5 46.50 -26.11 5.70
CA SER A 5 46.92 -24.72 5.49
C SER A 5 46.78 -23.92 6.80
N LEU A 6 47.89 -23.32 7.24
CA LEU A 6 47.93 -22.35 8.33
C LEU A 6 47.13 -21.10 7.94
N ARG A 7 46.29 -20.59 8.85
CA ARG A 7 45.54 -19.33 8.64
C ARG A 7 46.03 -18.27 9.62
N GLN A 8 46.20 -17.05 9.13
CA GLN A 8 46.52 -15.88 9.94
C GLN A 8 45.27 -15.03 10.20
N CYS A 9 45.11 -14.56 11.44
CA CYS A 9 43.97 -13.74 11.84
C CYS A 9 44.26 -12.29 11.46
N HIS A 10 43.33 -11.61 10.79
CA HIS A 10 43.52 -10.17 10.53
C HIS A 10 43.35 -9.30 11.78
N ALA A 11 42.55 -9.73 12.77
CA ALA A 11 42.27 -8.93 13.96
C ALA A 11 43.42 -8.97 14.98
N CYS A 12 43.97 -10.15 15.25
CA CYS A 12 45.04 -10.32 16.25
C CYS A 12 46.38 -10.77 15.67
N ARG A 13 46.51 -10.89 14.34
CA ARG A 13 47.71 -11.35 13.61
C ARG A 13 48.24 -12.74 13.98
N LEU A 14 47.52 -13.48 14.82
CA LEU A 14 47.88 -14.83 15.24
C LEU A 14 47.65 -15.84 14.13
N THR A 15 48.61 -16.74 13.94
CA THR A 15 48.53 -17.84 12.96
C THR A 15 48.15 -19.13 13.67
N TRP A 16 47.15 -19.85 13.16
CA TRP A 16 46.69 -21.11 13.77
C TRP A 16 46.20 -22.12 12.73
N PHE A 17 46.02 -23.37 13.17
CA PHE A 17 45.39 -24.42 12.39
C PHE A 17 43.87 -24.42 12.65
N PRO A 18 43.02 -24.15 11.65
CA PRO A 18 41.58 -24.15 11.85
C PRO A 18 41.07 -25.57 12.12
N THR A 19 40.41 -25.78 13.26
CA THR A 19 39.83 -27.07 13.68
C THR A 19 38.40 -27.29 13.17
N GLY A 20 37.85 -26.37 12.36
CA GLY A 20 36.49 -26.48 11.80
C GLY A 20 36.32 -25.68 10.52
N GLY A 21 36.60 -26.29 9.37
CA GLY A 21 36.23 -25.77 8.04
C GLY A 21 36.60 -24.31 7.74
N ALA A 22 36.00 -23.75 6.68
CA ALA A 22 36.33 -22.41 6.18
C ALA A 22 35.90 -21.25 7.11
N GLY A 23 35.09 -21.53 8.14
CA GLY A 23 34.48 -20.56 9.06
C GLY A 23 34.98 -20.60 10.51
N ALA A 24 36.07 -21.32 10.81
CA ALA A 24 36.62 -21.37 12.17
C ALA A 24 36.95 -19.96 12.70
N ALA A 25 36.36 -19.60 13.84
CA ALA A 25 36.70 -18.39 14.57
C ALA A 25 38.16 -18.45 15.06
N CYS A 26 38.83 -17.31 15.08
CA CYS A 26 40.16 -17.24 15.69
C CYS A 26 40.06 -17.54 17.19
N PRO A 27 40.84 -18.50 17.74
CA PRO A 27 40.75 -18.86 19.15
C PRO A 27 41.19 -17.74 20.09
N ALA A 28 42.04 -16.81 19.63
CA ALA A 28 42.58 -15.75 20.46
C ALA A 28 41.65 -14.54 20.60
N CYS A 29 40.88 -14.21 19.57
CA CYS A 29 40.07 -12.99 19.55
C CYS A 29 38.59 -13.22 19.17
N GLY A 30 38.18 -14.48 18.98
CA GLY A 30 36.82 -14.83 18.53
C GLY A 30 36.48 -14.34 17.11
N GLY A 31 37.44 -13.76 16.39
CA GLY A 31 37.20 -13.14 15.09
C GLY A 31 36.88 -14.18 14.04
N THR A 32 35.62 -14.25 13.63
CA THR A 32 35.20 -14.94 12.40
C THR A 32 35.47 -14.04 11.20
N ARG A 33 35.98 -14.61 10.10
CA ARG A 33 36.10 -13.88 8.82
C ARG A 33 34.76 -13.18 8.52
N VAL A 34 34.82 -11.85 8.44
CA VAL A 34 33.88 -10.91 7.81
C VAL A 34 32.62 -11.58 7.25
N GLY A 35 31.61 -11.75 8.11
CA GLY A 35 30.32 -12.35 7.73
C GLY A 35 29.13 -11.79 8.50
N GLY A 36 29.33 -11.20 9.69
CA GLY A 36 28.23 -10.67 10.51
C GLY A 36 27.80 -9.24 10.15
N THR A 37 28.65 -8.44 9.51
CA THR A 37 28.33 -7.04 9.16
C THR A 37 27.60 -6.87 7.84
N LEU A 38 27.68 -7.86 6.93
CA LEU A 38 26.89 -7.85 5.70
C LEU A 38 25.39 -7.99 6.02
N GLU A 39 25.01 -8.90 6.92
CA GLU A 39 23.61 -9.13 7.30
C GLU A 39 22.93 -7.85 7.84
N LEU A 40 23.59 -7.14 8.76
CA LEU A 40 23.06 -5.90 9.35
C LEU A 40 22.90 -4.77 8.32
N PHE A 41 23.81 -4.68 7.35
CA PHE A 41 23.70 -3.71 6.26
C PHE A 41 22.51 -4.00 5.34
N HIS A 42 22.25 -5.29 5.05
CA HIS A 42 21.10 -5.70 4.25
C HIS A 42 19.78 -5.49 5.00
N VAL A 43 19.74 -5.76 6.30
CA VAL A 43 18.57 -5.48 7.15
C VAL A 43 18.28 -3.97 7.19
N GLY A 44 19.30 -3.14 7.33
CA GLY A 44 19.14 -1.68 7.30
C GLY A 44 18.58 -1.18 5.97
N ILE A 45 19.13 -1.65 4.84
CA ILE A 45 18.63 -1.30 3.50
C ILE A 45 17.20 -1.82 3.29
N ALA A 46 16.89 -3.04 3.74
CA ALA A 46 15.56 -3.62 3.61
C ALA A 46 14.52 -2.80 4.39
N LEU A 47 14.84 -2.33 5.60
CA LEU A 47 13.94 -1.48 6.39
C LEU A 47 13.74 -0.11 5.74
N ILE A 48 14.78 0.51 5.18
CA ILE A 48 14.67 1.78 4.46
C ILE A 48 13.83 1.59 3.19
N ALA A 49 14.04 0.50 2.43
CA ALA A 49 13.26 0.18 1.25
C ALA A 49 11.78 -0.06 1.58
N LEU A 50 11.48 -0.82 2.64
CA LEU A 50 10.11 -1.04 3.11
C LEU A 50 9.45 0.25 3.58
N GLY A 51 10.18 1.11 4.30
CA GLY A 51 9.71 2.44 4.70
C GLY A 51 9.42 3.35 3.50
N ALA A 52 10.31 3.35 2.50
CA ALA A 52 10.14 4.11 1.26
C ALA A 52 8.95 3.60 0.43
N ILE A 53 8.75 2.29 0.33
CA ILE A 53 7.58 1.69 -0.35
C ILE A 53 6.29 2.05 0.40
N GLY A 54 6.28 1.95 1.74
CA GLY A 54 5.12 2.33 2.55
C GLY A 54 4.78 3.82 2.42
N TRP A 55 5.79 4.68 2.40
CA TRP A 55 5.64 6.12 2.17
C TRP A 55 5.14 6.41 0.75
N TRP A 56 5.70 5.76 -0.27
CA TRP A 56 5.28 5.90 -1.67
C TRP A 56 3.86 5.37 -1.91
N LEU A 57 3.44 4.31 -1.23
CA LEU A 57 2.05 3.84 -1.29
C LEU A 57 1.09 4.82 -0.61
N ARG A 58 1.53 5.53 0.44
CA ARG A 58 0.71 6.46 1.21
C ARG A 58 0.69 7.89 0.66
N HIS A 59 1.75 8.31 -0.03
CA HIS A 59 1.95 9.69 -0.52
C HIS A 59 2.35 9.78 -2.00
N GLY A 60 2.57 8.65 -2.67
CA GLY A 60 2.85 8.64 -4.11
C GLY A 60 1.61 8.98 -4.95
N PRO A 61 1.77 9.08 -6.27
CA PRO A 61 0.74 9.56 -7.20
C PRO A 61 -0.55 8.70 -7.24
N PHE A 62 -0.56 7.54 -6.57
CA PHE A 62 -1.74 6.69 -6.40
C PHE A 62 -2.54 6.98 -5.12
N SER A 63 -1.97 7.70 -4.15
CA SER A 63 -2.61 8.01 -2.87
C SER A 63 -3.74 9.05 -2.99
N GLU A 64 -3.75 9.85 -4.05
CA GLU A 64 -4.87 10.75 -4.37
C GLU A 64 -6.18 10.01 -4.71
N SER A 65 -6.14 8.69 -4.98
CA SER A 65 -7.34 7.90 -5.29
C SER A 65 -8.10 7.35 -4.08
N LEU A 66 -7.59 7.48 -2.85
CA LEU A 66 -8.30 7.05 -1.64
C LEU A 66 -9.19 8.15 -1.04
N GLY A 67 -9.44 9.23 -1.80
CA GLY A 67 -10.43 10.25 -1.50
C GLY A 67 -11.86 9.70 -1.61
N VAL A 68 -12.32 9.00 -0.58
CA VAL A 68 -13.72 8.73 -0.22
C VAL A 68 -14.60 8.38 -1.44
N ALA A 69 -14.55 7.12 -1.87
CA ALA A 69 -15.61 6.57 -2.68
C ALA A 69 -16.92 6.67 -1.89
N GLY A 70 -17.79 7.58 -2.30
CA GLY A 70 -18.98 7.96 -1.54
C GLY A 70 -20.16 8.21 -2.48
N PRO A 71 -21.39 7.87 -2.06
CA PRO A 71 -22.55 8.14 -2.87
C PRO A 71 -22.77 9.65 -2.93
N ALA A 72 -23.22 10.09 -4.10
CA ALA A 72 -23.52 11.45 -4.43
C ALA A 72 -24.74 11.50 -5.34
N VAL A 73 -25.34 12.68 -5.44
CA VAL A 73 -26.52 12.93 -6.24
C VAL A 73 -26.26 14.07 -7.20
N ILE A 74 -26.68 13.90 -8.45
CA ILE A 74 -26.63 14.95 -9.47
C ILE A 74 -27.65 16.06 -9.12
N GLN A 75 -27.17 17.31 -9.04
CA GLN A 75 -28.02 18.49 -8.81
C GLN A 75 -28.44 19.18 -10.10
N ALA A 76 -27.67 19.03 -11.18
CA ALA A 76 -28.00 19.64 -12.47
C ALA A 76 -29.27 19.01 -13.06
N LYS A 77 -30.13 19.82 -13.68
CA LYS A 77 -31.37 19.36 -14.35
C LYS A 77 -31.07 18.23 -15.34
N GLU A 78 -30.01 18.44 -16.13
CA GLU A 78 -29.52 17.51 -17.13
C GLU A 78 -28.02 17.76 -17.34
N PHE A 79 -27.26 16.69 -17.55
CA PHE A 79 -25.84 16.76 -17.85
C PHE A 79 -25.45 15.65 -18.82
N THR A 80 -25.11 16.03 -20.05
CA THR A 80 -24.56 15.11 -21.05
C THR A 80 -23.05 15.25 -21.06
N ALA A 81 -22.35 14.12 -20.95
CA ALA A 81 -20.91 14.07 -21.12
C ALA A 81 -20.47 12.73 -21.69
N ASN A 82 -19.31 12.76 -22.34
CA ASN A 82 -18.70 11.57 -22.91
C ASN A 82 -18.18 10.68 -21.79
N VAL A 83 -18.42 9.37 -21.93
CA VAL A 83 -17.92 8.37 -21.00
C VAL A 83 -16.41 8.22 -21.20
N GLU A 84 -15.67 8.51 -20.13
CA GLU A 84 -14.23 8.30 -20.04
C GLU A 84 -13.89 6.81 -19.99
N ARG A 85 -14.64 6.06 -19.17
CA ARG A 85 -14.39 4.63 -18.94
C ARG A 85 -15.67 3.90 -18.60
N GLY A 86 -15.97 2.82 -19.30
CA GLY A 86 -17.15 2.00 -19.04
C GLY A 86 -17.69 1.28 -20.27
N PRO A 87 -18.80 0.55 -20.13
CA PRO A 87 -19.43 -0.17 -21.24
C PRO A 87 -19.87 0.72 -22.40
N SER A 88 -20.13 2.01 -22.15
CA SER A 88 -20.51 3.00 -23.19
C SER A 88 -19.38 3.96 -23.54
N GLN A 89 -18.11 3.53 -23.44
CA GLN A 89 -16.95 4.38 -23.72
C GLN A 89 -17.05 5.03 -25.11
N GLY A 90 -16.81 6.35 -25.18
CA GLY A 90 -16.90 7.12 -26.42
C GLY A 90 -18.32 7.54 -26.83
N GLN A 91 -19.36 7.06 -26.13
CA GLN A 91 -20.74 7.54 -26.32
C GLN A 91 -21.11 8.59 -25.25
N PRO A 92 -21.93 9.60 -25.61
CA PRO A 92 -22.46 10.54 -24.65
C PRO A 92 -23.48 9.85 -23.74
N VAL A 93 -23.35 10.05 -22.43
CA VAL A 93 -24.35 9.65 -21.44
C VAL A 93 -24.95 10.89 -20.81
N THR A 94 -26.28 10.90 -20.74
CA THR A 94 -27.04 11.95 -20.06
C THR A 94 -27.37 11.51 -18.64
N LEU A 95 -26.98 12.33 -17.67
CA LEU A 95 -27.32 12.18 -16.26
C LEU A 95 -28.36 13.23 -15.86
N HIS A 96 -29.34 12.82 -15.05
CA HIS A 96 -30.45 13.67 -14.64
C HIS A 96 -30.39 14.05 -13.15
N ARG A 97 -31.07 15.15 -12.80
CA ARG A 97 -31.19 15.58 -11.41
C ARG A 97 -31.79 14.47 -10.55
N GLY A 98 -31.16 14.19 -9.41
CA GLY A 98 -31.64 13.16 -8.47
C GLY A 98 -31.02 11.78 -8.72
N GLU A 99 -30.29 11.58 -9.81
CA GLU A 99 -29.59 10.31 -10.04
C GLU A 99 -28.48 10.09 -9.03
N GLU A 100 -28.46 8.89 -8.46
CA GLU A 100 -27.41 8.43 -7.56
C GLU A 100 -26.19 7.98 -8.35
N VAL A 101 -25.06 8.57 -8.02
CA VAL A 101 -23.76 8.28 -8.61
C VAL A 101 -22.74 8.04 -7.49
N THR A 102 -21.71 7.25 -7.76
CA THR A 102 -20.61 7.06 -6.81
C THR A 102 -19.46 7.96 -7.20
N VAL A 103 -18.99 8.82 -6.30
CA VAL A 103 -17.77 9.59 -6.53
C VAL A 103 -16.59 8.63 -6.54
N VAL A 104 -15.80 8.65 -7.62
CA VAL A 104 -14.61 7.81 -7.78
C VAL A 104 -13.35 8.63 -7.50
N LYS A 105 -13.30 9.86 -8.02
CA LYS A 105 -12.17 10.77 -7.86
C LYS A 105 -12.68 12.20 -7.75
N ARG A 106 -12.10 12.98 -6.85
CA ARG A 106 -12.42 14.40 -6.71
C ARG A 106 -11.21 15.23 -7.11
N GLU A 107 -11.40 16.13 -8.05
CA GLU A 107 -10.43 17.14 -8.45
C GLU A 107 -11.01 18.52 -8.09
N GLU A 108 -10.20 19.59 -8.13
CA GLU A 108 -10.65 20.92 -7.70
C GLU A 108 -11.92 21.38 -8.41
N ARG A 109 -11.96 21.24 -9.75
CA ARG A 109 -13.04 21.77 -10.60
C ARG A 109 -14.01 20.70 -11.10
N ARG A 110 -13.58 19.43 -11.11
CA ARG A 110 -14.32 18.30 -11.67
C ARG A 110 -14.28 17.10 -10.74
N VAL A 111 -15.27 16.24 -10.85
CA VAL A 111 -15.45 15.05 -10.04
C VAL A 111 -15.72 13.90 -10.99
N LEU A 112 -14.88 12.88 -10.96
CA LEU A 112 -15.14 11.64 -11.67
C LEU A 112 -16.21 10.87 -10.89
N VAL A 113 -17.33 10.62 -11.55
CA VAL A 113 -18.46 9.89 -10.96
C VAL A 113 -18.71 8.63 -11.76
N LYS A 114 -19.14 7.58 -11.07
CA LYS A 114 -19.59 6.32 -11.65
C LYS A 114 -21.11 6.24 -11.56
N ASP A 115 -21.75 6.05 -12.69
CA ASP A 115 -23.20 5.82 -12.76
C ASP A 115 -23.55 4.38 -12.32
N ARG A 116 -24.86 4.08 -12.26
CA ARG A 116 -25.34 2.72 -11.95
C ARG A 116 -25.02 1.69 -13.04
N ARG A 117 -24.76 2.13 -14.27
CA ARG A 117 -24.43 1.28 -15.43
C ARG A 117 -22.93 0.92 -15.46
N GLY A 118 -22.14 1.54 -14.58
CA GLY A 118 -20.70 1.34 -14.49
C GLY A 118 -19.87 2.30 -15.34
N ASN A 119 -20.50 3.26 -16.02
CA ASN A 119 -19.82 4.31 -16.77
C ASN A 119 -19.25 5.37 -15.83
N GLN A 120 -18.04 5.84 -16.15
CA GLN A 120 -17.34 6.89 -15.44
C GLN A 120 -17.30 8.17 -16.26
N VAL A 121 -17.70 9.27 -15.65
CA VAL A 121 -17.90 10.56 -16.32
C VAL A 121 -17.40 11.69 -15.41
N TYR A 122 -16.75 12.70 -15.98
CA TYR A 122 -16.39 13.91 -15.23
C TYR A 122 -17.58 14.87 -15.14
N VAL A 123 -17.97 15.21 -13.91
CA VAL A 123 -19.03 16.18 -13.61
C VAL A 123 -18.40 17.38 -12.90
N SER A 124 -18.87 18.60 -13.17
CA SER A 124 -18.41 19.77 -12.40
C SER A 124 -18.73 19.61 -10.91
N SER A 125 -17.80 19.97 -10.03
CA SER A 125 -17.99 19.90 -8.57
C SER A 125 -19.21 20.70 -8.07
N LYS A 126 -19.64 21.73 -8.81
CA LYS A 126 -20.85 22.52 -8.52
C LYS A 126 -22.16 21.80 -8.85
N LYS A 127 -22.12 20.78 -9.71
CA LYS A 127 -23.30 20.04 -10.22
C LYS A 127 -23.61 18.78 -9.42
N ILE A 128 -22.86 18.51 -8.36
CA ILE A 128 -22.97 17.28 -7.56
C ILE A 128 -23.05 17.61 -6.06
N LYS A 129 -23.85 16.84 -5.32
CA LYS A 129 -23.92 16.91 -3.86
C LYS A 129 -23.55 15.56 -3.27
N SER A 130 -22.75 15.53 -2.22
CA SER A 130 -22.54 14.29 -1.46
C SER A 130 -23.87 13.83 -0.86
N ALA A 131 -24.24 12.58 -1.12
CA ALA A 131 -25.38 11.97 -0.47
C ALA A 131 -24.95 11.67 0.96
N LYS A 132 -25.67 12.21 1.95
CA LYS A 132 -25.45 11.79 3.35
C LYS A 132 -25.83 10.32 3.44
N VAL A 133 -24.83 9.44 3.44
CA VAL A 133 -25.04 8.05 3.82
C VAL A 133 -25.56 8.07 5.25
N LYS A 134 -26.84 7.74 5.45
CA LYS A 134 -27.33 7.30 6.76
C LYS A 134 -26.53 6.04 7.08
N ARG A 135 -25.42 6.19 7.81
CA ARG A 135 -24.64 5.09 8.38
C ARG A 135 -25.62 4.30 9.24
N ARG A 136 -26.20 3.22 8.70
CA ARG A 136 -26.92 2.23 9.51
C ARG A 136 -25.87 1.67 10.46
N GLN A 137 -25.92 2.10 11.72
CA GLN A 137 -25.04 1.58 12.75
C GLN A 137 -25.20 0.06 12.76
N LYS A 138 -24.10 -0.66 12.47
CA LYS A 138 -24.05 -2.11 12.62
C LYS A 138 -24.34 -2.39 14.09
N LYS A 139 -25.52 -2.95 14.40
CA LYS A 139 -25.89 -3.36 15.76
C LYS A 139 -24.79 -4.31 16.24
N ALA A 140 -23.97 -3.87 17.20
CA ALA A 140 -22.95 -4.72 17.79
C ALA A 140 -23.65 -5.92 18.41
N LYS A 141 -23.30 -7.14 17.98
CA LYS A 141 -23.83 -8.37 18.60
C LYS A 141 -23.22 -8.47 20.00
N THR A 142 -24.03 -8.24 21.03
CA THR A 142 -23.65 -8.49 22.43
C THR A 142 -23.30 -9.96 22.58
N ARG A 143 -22.07 -10.27 22.99
CA ARG A 143 -21.61 -11.63 23.25
C ARG A 143 -22.28 -12.12 24.54
N SER A 144 -23.20 -13.08 24.41
CA SER A 144 -23.82 -13.79 25.53
C SER A 144 -22.74 -14.37 26.45
N LYS A 145 -22.70 -13.95 27.71
CA LYS A 145 -21.93 -14.60 28.77
C LYS A 145 -22.80 -15.72 29.34
N HIS A 146 -22.63 -16.94 28.84
CA HIS A 146 -23.20 -18.11 29.51
C HIS A 146 -22.28 -18.46 30.69
N VAL A 147 -22.74 -18.15 31.89
CA VAL A 147 -22.11 -18.60 33.14
C VAL A 147 -22.65 -20.01 33.40
N GLN A 148 -21.78 -21.02 33.25
CA GLN A 148 -22.06 -22.34 33.79
C GLN A 148 -21.97 -22.24 35.32
N ARG A 149 -23.02 -22.72 35.99
CA ARG A 149 -23.12 -22.84 37.44
C ARG A 149 -22.88 -24.29 37.82
#